data_AF-A0A914W6Z9-F1
#
_entry.id   AF-A0A914W6Z9-F1
#
_cell.length_a   1.000
_cell.length_b   1.000
_cell.length_c   1.000
_cell.angle_alpha   90.00
_cell.angle_beta   90.00
_cell.angle_gamma   90.00
#
_symmetry.space_group_name_H-M   'P 1'
#
loop_
_entity.id
_entity.type
_entity.pdbx_description
1 polymer ?
#
loop_
_entity_poly.entity_id
_entity_poly.type
_entity_poly.pdbx_seq_one_letter_code
_entity_poly.pdbx_strand_id
1 'polypeptide(L)'
;MGWRNTAVDMRSPMGHRKLVLNCSNAGAAENQPSVVSEQQCPVCIAVFESTSDCVKMPCKHQFHASCILPWLSKTNSCPVCRYELETDDASYESYRQQKKRRDRREENIQELHDSMFM
;
A
#
# COMPACT_ATOMS: atom_id res chain seq x y z
N MET A 1 11.10 22.14 -24.08
CA MET A 1 10.67 22.66 -22.76
C MET A 1 9.62 21.66 -22.26
N GLY A 2 9.84 20.70 -21.38
CA GLY A 2 10.78 20.55 -20.27
C GLY A 2 9.96 20.16 -19.05
N TRP A 3 9.58 18.88 -18.89
CA TRP A 3 8.87 18.38 -17.72
C TRP A 3 9.64 17.17 -17.18
N ARG A 4 10.55 17.45 -16.25
CA ARG A 4 11.23 16.44 -15.45
C ARG A 4 10.30 16.11 -14.28
N ASN A 5 9.63 14.96 -14.35
CA ASN A 5 9.15 14.23 -13.19
C ASN A 5 9.66 12.81 -13.40
N THR A 6 10.65 12.38 -12.63
CA THR A 6 11.13 11.00 -12.64
C THR A 6 10.15 10.14 -11.86
N ALA A 7 8.95 9.98 -12.41
CA ALA A 7 8.13 8.82 -12.09
C ALA A 7 8.87 7.61 -12.68
N VAL A 8 9.23 6.66 -11.83
CA VAL A 8 9.70 5.35 -12.31
C VAL A 8 8.47 4.62 -12.84
N ASP A 9 8.14 4.87 -14.11
CA ASP A 9 7.09 4.16 -14.85
C ASP A 9 7.52 2.70 -15.07
N MET A 10 7.35 1.88 -14.04
CA MET A 10 7.48 0.43 -14.13
C MET A 10 6.19 -0.11 -14.74
N ARG A 11 6.25 -0.54 -16.02
CA ARG A 11 5.18 -1.28 -16.69
C ARG A 11 4.88 -2.58 -15.95
N SER A 12 4.04 -2.49 -14.93
CA SER A 12 3.37 -3.64 -14.32
C SER A 12 2.08 -3.94 -15.09
N PRO A 13 1.65 -5.21 -15.15
CA PRO A 13 0.37 -5.60 -15.77
C PRO A 13 -0.88 -5.03 -15.07
N MET A 14 -0.72 -4.28 -13.98
CA MET A 14 -1.80 -3.69 -13.19
C MET A 14 -1.65 -2.17 -12.99
N GLY A 15 -1.04 -1.46 -13.95
CA GLY A 15 -1.00 0.01 -13.98
C GLY A 15 0.09 0.65 -13.09
N HIS A 16 0.15 1.99 -13.17
CA HIS A 16 1.01 2.80 -12.32
C HIS A 16 0.43 2.87 -10.90
N ARG A 17 1.31 3.10 -9.90
CA ARG A 17 0.95 3.09 -8.48
C ARG A 17 1.57 4.32 -7.83
N LYS A 18 0.73 5.24 -7.34
CA LYS A 18 1.19 6.44 -6.63
C LYS A 18 1.61 6.08 -5.21
N LEU A 19 2.91 6.07 -4.98
CA LEU A 19 3.52 5.90 -3.66
C LEU A 19 4.14 7.22 -3.23
N VAL A 20 3.95 7.60 -1.97
CA VAL A 20 4.57 8.79 -1.41
C VAL A 20 5.95 8.40 -0.90
N LEU A 21 7.00 8.90 -1.57
CA LEU A 21 8.37 8.88 -1.07
C LEU A 21 8.49 9.94 0.03
N ASN A 22 8.94 9.55 1.21
CA ASN A 22 9.16 10.48 2.31
C ASN A 22 10.38 10.06 3.13
N CYS A 23 11.42 10.89 3.15
CA CYS A 23 12.53 10.80 4.09
C CYS A 23 13.13 12.20 4.32
N SER A 24 12.56 12.94 5.29
CA SER A 24 13.23 14.11 5.86
C SER A 24 13.44 13.83 7.34
N ASN A 25 14.52 13.11 7.69
CA ASN A 25 15.00 13.10 9.06
C ASN A 25 16.39 13.73 9.13
N ALA A 26 16.40 15.04 9.41
CA ALA A 26 17.60 15.76 9.80
C ALA A 26 17.88 15.48 11.28
N GLY A 27 18.76 14.52 11.54
CA GLY A 27 19.73 14.61 12.64
C GLY A 27 19.43 13.89 13.97
N ALA A 28 20.53 13.32 14.47
CA ALA A 28 20.96 13.15 15.87
C ALA A 28 20.53 11.90 16.67
N ALA A 29 21.57 11.26 17.21
CA ALA A 29 21.62 10.10 18.09
C ALA A 29 21.08 10.38 19.50
N GLU A 30 20.50 9.37 20.16
CA GLU A 30 20.83 8.93 21.53
C GLU A 30 20.08 7.63 21.89
N ASN A 31 20.75 6.82 22.70
CA ASN A 31 20.38 5.54 23.31
C ASN A 31 19.19 5.64 24.30
N GLN A 32 18.07 4.95 24.04
CA GLN A 32 17.10 4.55 25.08
C GLN A 32 16.23 3.34 24.63
N PRO A 33 16.07 2.29 25.47
CA PRO A 33 15.16 1.20 25.19
C PRO A 33 13.74 1.54 25.68
N SER A 34 12.74 1.02 24.96
CA SER A 34 11.28 1.00 25.25
C SER A 34 10.41 2.08 24.59
N VAL A 35 10.04 1.86 23.32
CA VAL A 35 8.66 1.92 22.80
C VAL A 35 8.63 1.39 21.35
N VAL A 36 7.53 0.72 21.01
CA VAL A 36 7.32 -0.11 19.81
C VAL A 36 7.41 0.70 18.50
N SER A 37 8.47 0.45 17.74
CA SER A 37 8.54 0.39 16.26
C SER A 37 7.80 1.44 15.42
N GLU A 38 8.32 2.68 15.36
CA GLU A 38 7.99 3.61 14.27
C GLU A 38 9.14 3.83 13.28
N GLN A 39 10.34 3.34 13.59
CA GLN A 39 11.55 3.59 12.82
C GLN A 39 12.22 2.33 12.24
N GLN A 40 11.49 1.21 12.15
CA GLN A 40 12.02 -0.04 11.62
C GLN A 40 11.16 -0.56 10.47
N CYS A 41 11.81 -1.02 9.39
CA CYS A 41 11.12 -1.66 8.29
C CYS A 41 10.68 -3.08 8.70
N PRO A 42 9.39 -3.43 8.61
CA PRO A 42 8.90 -4.75 9.01
C PRO A 42 9.29 -5.87 8.03
N VAL A 43 9.82 -5.54 6.85
CA VAL A 43 10.25 -6.54 5.85
C VAL A 43 11.68 -7.02 6.10
N CYS A 44 12.61 -6.10 6.35
CA CYS A 44 14.02 -6.43 6.61
C CYS A 44 14.41 -6.34 8.08
N ILE A 45 13.51 -5.90 8.96
CA ILE A 45 13.73 -5.76 10.41
C ILE A 45 14.89 -4.78 10.72
N ALA A 46 15.24 -3.91 9.77
CA ALA A 46 16.32 -2.93 9.90
C ALA A 46 15.77 -1.52 10.17
N VAL A 47 16.54 -0.73 10.92
CA VAL A 47 16.24 0.67 11.24
C VAL A 47 16.34 1.52 9.97
N PHE A 48 15.45 2.51 9.82
CA PHE A 48 15.53 3.48 8.74
C PHE A 48 16.74 4.40 8.96
N GLU A 49 17.74 4.28 8.09
CA GLU A 49 18.90 5.17 8.07
C GLU A 49 18.53 6.50 7.39
N SER A 50 19.16 7.61 7.78
CA SER A 50 18.84 8.96 7.30
C SER A 50 19.02 9.15 5.79
N THR A 51 19.71 8.24 5.12
CA THR A 51 20.01 8.23 3.69
C THR A 51 19.19 7.22 2.89
N SER A 52 18.31 6.44 3.53
CA SER A 52 17.56 5.40 2.85
C SER A 52 16.22 5.93 2.31
N ASP A 53 15.95 5.65 1.03
CA ASP A 53 14.67 5.98 0.42
C ASP A 53 13.55 5.21 1.13
N CYS A 54 12.66 5.94 1.78
CA CYS A 54 11.50 5.38 2.48
C CYS A 54 10.22 5.68 1.73
N VAL A 55 9.36 4.68 1.62
CA VAL A 55 8.05 4.77 1.00
C VAL A 55 6.99 4.62 2.08
N LYS A 56 6.05 5.57 2.09
CA LYS A 56 4.87 5.51 2.95
C LYS A 56 3.65 5.11 2.12
N MET A 57 2.99 4.06 2.60
CA MET A 57 1.73 3.57 2.02
C MET A 57 0.54 4.42 2.51
N PRO A 58 -0.58 4.50 1.77
CA PRO A 58 -1.80 5.21 2.19
C PRO A 58 -2.42 4.62 3.47
N CYS A 59 -2.10 3.36 3.81
CA CYS A 59 -2.44 2.73 5.08
C CYS A 59 -1.51 3.15 6.25
N LYS A 60 -0.68 4.18 6.06
CA LYS A 60 0.27 4.77 7.04
C LYS A 60 1.49 3.90 7.40
N HIS A 61 1.67 2.74 6.79
CA HIS A 61 2.84 1.89 7.00
C HIS A 61 4.06 2.38 6.19
N GLN A 62 5.24 2.31 6.79
CA GLN A 62 6.51 2.76 6.21
C GLN A 62 7.43 1.58 5.90
N PHE A 63 8.09 1.64 4.75
CA PHE A 63 9.00 0.59 4.27
C PHE A 63 10.17 1.23 3.51
N HIS A 64 11.30 0.54 3.46
CA HIS A 64 12.37 0.91 2.53
C HIS A 64 11.85 0.76 1.09
N ALA A 65 12.19 1.69 0.21
CA ALA A 65 11.91 1.61 -1.21
C ALA A 65 12.46 0.29 -1.79
N SER A 66 13.69 -0.08 -1.43
CA SER A 66 14.32 -1.33 -1.85
C SER A 66 13.57 -2.59 -1.39
N CYS A 67 12.89 -2.56 -0.24
CA CYS A 67 12.14 -3.70 0.29
C CYS A 67 10.71 -3.77 -0.26
N ILE A 68 10.05 -2.62 -0.41
CA ILE A 68 8.65 -2.57 -0.82
C ILE A 68 8.49 -2.65 -2.34
N LEU A 69 9.43 -2.13 -3.14
CA LEU A 69 9.31 -2.15 -4.60
C LEU A 69 9.23 -3.59 -5.17
N PRO A 70 10.10 -4.55 -4.77
CA PRO A 70 10.00 -5.94 -5.24
C PRO A 70 8.72 -6.64 -4.76
N TRP A 71 8.24 -6.29 -3.56
CA TRP A 71 6.97 -6.79 -3.04
C TRP A 71 5.80 -6.29 -3.89
N LEU A 72 5.78 -4.99 -4.15
CA LEU A 72 4.77 -4.29 -4.94
C LEU A 72 4.77 -4.69 -6.43
N SER A 73 5.86 -5.25 -6.94
CA SER A 73 5.89 -5.88 -8.26
C SER A 73 5.05 -7.16 -8.33
N LYS A 74 4.94 -7.90 -7.22
CA LYS A 74 4.24 -9.20 -7.17
C LYS A 74 2.84 -9.08 -6.59
N THR A 75 2.67 -8.28 -5.55
CA THR A 75 1.41 -8.14 -4.82
C THR A 75 1.09 -6.66 -4.60
N ASN A 76 -0.17 -6.27 -4.83
CA ASN A 76 -0.61 -4.88 -4.63
C ASN A 76 -1.07 -4.59 -3.19
N SER A 77 -0.77 -5.48 -2.24
CA SER A 77 -1.22 -5.40 -0.85
C SER A 77 -0.10 -5.04 0.13
N CYS A 78 -0.47 -4.32 1.19
CA CYS A 78 0.43 -4.04 2.32
C CYS A 78 0.73 -5.34 3.09
N PRO A 79 2.00 -5.66 3.38
CA PRO A 79 2.37 -6.88 4.11
C PRO A 79 1.91 -6.87 5.59
N VAL A 80 1.61 -5.69 6.15
CA VAL A 80 1.19 -5.56 7.56
C VAL A 80 -0.33 -5.63 7.70
N CYS A 81 -1.06 -4.80 6.95
CA CYS A 81 -2.51 -4.66 7.11
C CYS A 81 -3.34 -5.23 5.96
N ARG A 82 -2.71 -5.87 4.96
CA ARG A 82 -3.35 -6.41 3.75
C ARG A 82 -4.14 -5.40 2.91
N TYR A 83 -4.00 -4.10 3.18
CA TYR A 83 -4.63 -3.04 2.40
C TYR A 83 -4.13 -3.08 0.95
N GLU A 84 -5.04 -3.24 0.00
CA GLU A 84 -4.75 -3.27 -1.44
C GLU A 84 -4.69 -1.84 -1.98
N LEU A 85 -3.63 -1.51 -2.72
CA LEU A 85 -3.52 -0.21 -3.38
C LEU A 85 -4.45 -0.11 -4.59
N GLU A 86 -4.93 1.10 -4.81
CA GLU A 86 -5.58 1.49 -6.06
C GLU A 86 -4.57 1.42 -7.19
N THR A 87 -5.05 0.95 -8.34
CA THR A 87 -4.29 0.86 -9.57
C THR A 87 -4.80 1.91 -10.54
N ASP A 88 -3.91 2.56 -11.28
CA ASP A 88 -4.33 3.54 -12.29
C ASP A 88 -4.94 2.89 -13.56
N ASP A 89 -5.23 1.59 -13.54
CA ASP A 89 -5.94 0.87 -14.59
C ASP A 89 -7.46 0.99 -14.41
N ALA A 90 -8.09 1.83 -15.23
CA ALA A 90 -9.53 2.07 -15.20
C ALA A 90 -10.36 0.80 -15.46
N SER A 91 -9.84 -0.14 -16.27
CA SER A 91 -10.55 -1.38 -16.57
C SER A 91 -10.62 -2.27 -15.33
N TYR A 92 -9.50 -2.40 -14.60
CA TYR A 92 -9.43 -3.19 -13.37
C TYR A 92 -10.31 -2.60 -12.27
N GLU A 93 -10.28 -1.28 -12.07
CA GLU A 93 -11.13 -0.64 -11.05
C GLU A 93 -12.62 -0.77 -11.38
N SER A 94 -13.01 -0.72 -12.66
CA SER A 94 -14.39 -0.94 -13.07
C SER A 94 -14.88 -2.36 -12.74
N TYR A 95 -14.05 -3.38 -13.00
CA TYR A 95 -14.35 -4.77 -12.66
C TYR A 95 -14.48 -4.97 -11.14
N ARG A 96 -13.57 -4.38 -10.37
CA ARG A 96 -13.58 -4.43 -8.90
C ARG A 96 -14.85 -3.82 -8.32
N GLN A 97 -15.29 -2.68 -8.86
CA GLN A 97 -16.54 -2.04 -8.46
C GLN A 97 -17.76 -2.89 -8.83
N GLN A 98 -17.79 -3.50 -10.01
CA GLN A 98 -18.88 -4.40 -10.42
C GLN A 98 -18.98 -5.62 -9.50
N LYS A 99 -17.85 -6.25 -9.16
CA LYS A 99 -17.81 -7.38 -8.22
C LYS A 99 -18.37 -6.99 -6.85
N LYS A 100 -17.90 -5.88 -6.25
CA LYS A 100 -18.43 -5.37 -4.97
C LYS A 100 -19.94 -5.10 -5.00
N ARG A 101 -20.47 -4.62 -6.14
CA ARG A 101 -21.91 -4.41 -6.33
C ARG A 101 -22.68 -5.73 -6.36
N ARG A 102 -22.14 -6.75 -7.04
CA ARG A 102 -22.73 -8.09 -7.07
C ARG A 102 -22.72 -8.74 -5.69
N ASP A 103 -21.58 -8.73 -5.01
CA ASP A 103 -21.42 -9.37 -3.70
C ASP A 103 -22.39 -8.73 -2.67
N ARG A 104 -22.53 -7.39 -2.66
CA ARG A 104 -23.53 -6.70 -1.81
C ARG A 104 -24.97 -7.04 -2.17
N ARG A 105 -25.27 -7.29 -3.45
CA ARG A 105 -26.62 -7.71 -3.86
C ARG A 105 -26.92 -9.11 -3.34
N GLU A 106 -25.94 -10.00 -3.38
CA GLU A 106 -26.05 -11.36 -2.83
C GLU A 106 -26.25 -11.31 -1.31
N GLU A 107 -25.47 -10.50 -0.58
CA GLU A 107 -25.67 -10.27 0.87
C GLU A 107 -27.08 -9.79 1.18
N ASN A 108 -27.59 -8.78 0.46
CA ASN A 108 -28.95 -8.27 0.65
C ASN A 108 -30.03 -9.33 0.32
N ILE A 109 -29.83 -10.12 -0.74
CA ILE A 109 -30.75 -11.22 -1.07
C ILE A 109 -30.74 -12.27 0.05
N GLN A 110 -29.57 -12.57 0.62
CA GLN A 110 -29.42 -13.53 1.69
C GLN A 110 -30.04 -13.03 3.00
N GLU A 111 -29.87 -11.76 3.35
CA GLU A 111 -30.54 -11.12 4.48
C GLU A 111 -32.07 -11.20 4.34
N LEU A 112 -32.58 -10.89 3.14
CA LEU A 112 -34.01 -11.05 2.83
C LEU A 112 -34.44 -12.52 2.95
N HIS A 113 -33.63 -13.47 2.48
CA HIS A 113 -33.90 -14.90 2.61
C HIS A 113 -34.01 -15.31 4.09
N ASP A 114 -33.04 -14.94 4.92
CA ASP A 114 -33.01 -15.30 6.34
C ASP A 114 -34.18 -14.66 7.11
N SER A 115 -34.59 -13.44 6.74
CA SER A 115 -35.75 -12.76 7.33
C SER A 115 -37.11 -13.33 6.90
N MET A 116 -37.19 -13.95 5.71
CA MET A 116 -38.41 -14.53 5.16
C MET A 116 -38.67 -15.96 5.66
N PHE A 117 -37.62 -16.64 6.14
CA PHE A 117 -37.65 -18.04 6.56
C PHE A 117 -37.34 -18.24 8.08
N MET A 118 -37.44 -17.19 8.91
CA MET A 118 -37.52 -17.25 10.38
C MET A 118 -38.97 -17.18 10.87
#